data_AF-A0A841CGD8-F1
#
_entry.id   AF-A0A841CGD8-F1
#
_cell.length_a   1.000
_cell.length_b   1.000
_cell.length_c   1.000
_cell.angle_alpha   90.00
_cell.angle_beta   90.00
_cell.angle_gamma   90.00
#
_symmetry.space_group_name_H-M   'P 1'
#
loop_
_entity.id
_entity.type
_entity.pdbx_description
1 polymer ?
#
loop_
_entity_poly.entity_id
_entity_poly.type
_entity_poly.pdbx_seq_one_letter_code
_entity_poly.pdbx_strand_id
1 'polypeptide(L)'
;MQRLARWTWAAIVGLPLLIGASALAEPAEPPPPGRAEAEAVLDEVVRLAGHGDLTRLCESDVVFPGTCRWLVDGARDAGWAPGADRPEVVGTTLASRRTLILHLRGTRADGSAFTSDFAVDRDADRVRGTTPVYWSGVRVPG
;
A
#
# COMPACT_ATOMS: atom_id res chain seq x y z
N MET A 1 30.80 -29.54 -82.22
CA MET A 1 30.01 -29.42 -80.98
C MET A 1 30.46 -28.15 -80.26
N GLN A 2 29.63 -27.11 -80.27
CA GLN A 2 29.93 -25.80 -79.67
C GLN A 2 28.81 -25.41 -78.69
N ARG A 3 29.20 -24.57 -77.72
CA ARG A 3 28.40 -23.76 -76.79
C ARG A 3 28.05 -24.43 -75.46
N LEU A 4 28.11 -23.78 -74.30
CA LEU A 4 28.70 -22.55 -73.76
C LEU A 4 28.31 -22.63 -72.26
N ALA A 5 29.25 -22.37 -71.36
CA ALA A 5 28.99 -22.29 -69.93
C ALA A 5 27.92 -21.22 -69.63
N ARG A 6 26.98 -21.53 -68.73
CA ARG A 6 26.08 -20.55 -68.13
C ARG A 6 26.12 -20.72 -66.62
N TRP A 7 26.86 -19.81 -66.02
CA TRP A 7 26.88 -19.48 -64.59
C TRP A 7 25.52 -18.86 -64.24
N THR A 8 24.83 -19.40 -63.23
CA THR A 8 23.60 -18.79 -62.70
C THR A 8 23.80 -18.51 -61.21
N TRP A 9 23.98 -17.23 -60.91
CA TRP A 9 23.93 -16.66 -59.57
C TRP A 9 22.44 -16.50 -59.18
N ALA A 10 22.04 -16.99 -58.00
CA ALA A 10 20.75 -16.65 -57.39
C ALA A 10 20.90 -16.75 -55.87
N ALA A 11 21.18 -15.62 -55.20
CA ALA A 11 20.20 -14.73 -54.56
C ALA A 11 20.02 -15.10 -53.08
N ILE A 12 20.88 -14.49 -52.25
CA ILE A 12 20.73 -14.45 -50.79
C ILE A 12 19.49 -13.59 -50.50
N VAL A 13 18.37 -14.23 -50.18
CA VAL A 13 17.19 -13.53 -49.65
C VAL A 13 17.48 -13.21 -48.19
N GLY A 14 17.79 -11.94 -47.93
CA GLY A 14 17.94 -11.40 -46.58
C GLY A 14 16.62 -11.50 -45.83
N LEU A 15 16.63 -12.22 -44.71
CA LEU A 15 15.54 -12.25 -43.75
C LEU A 15 15.65 -10.98 -42.88
N PRO A 16 14.73 -10.00 -42.93
CA PRO A 16 14.77 -8.89 -42.01
C PRO A 16 14.41 -9.42 -40.61
N LEU A 17 15.38 -9.41 -39.70
CA LEU A 17 15.14 -9.51 -38.26
C LEU A 17 14.24 -8.32 -37.87
N LEU A 18 12.95 -8.58 -37.72
CA LEU A 18 12.02 -7.66 -37.06
C LEU A 18 12.43 -7.58 -35.59
N ILE A 19 13.32 -6.64 -35.28
CA ILE A 19 13.55 -6.18 -33.92
C ILE A 19 12.30 -5.39 -33.55
N GLY A 20 11.28 -6.10 -33.07
CA GLY A 20 10.13 -5.48 -32.45
C GLY A 20 10.61 -4.69 -31.24
N ALA A 21 10.58 -3.37 -31.35
CA ALA A 21 10.75 -2.49 -30.20
C ALA A 21 9.54 -2.72 -29.28
N SER A 22 9.65 -3.69 -28.38
CA SER A 22 8.80 -3.74 -27.19
C SER A 22 9.16 -2.52 -26.37
N ALA A 23 8.46 -1.40 -26.62
CA ALA A 23 8.36 -0.36 -25.63
C ALA A 23 7.84 -1.04 -24.37
N LEU A 24 8.73 -1.25 -23.40
CA LEU A 24 8.38 -1.64 -22.06
C LEU A 24 7.48 -0.52 -21.53
N ALA A 25 6.17 -0.66 -21.72
CA ALA A 25 5.22 0.11 -20.94
C ALA A 25 5.46 -0.33 -19.50
N GLU A 26 6.06 0.54 -18.70
CA GLU A 26 6.11 0.33 -17.25
C GLU A 26 4.67 0.09 -16.79
N PRO A 27 4.39 -0.99 -16.03
CA PRO A 27 3.07 -1.23 -15.50
C PRO A 27 2.59 0.02 -14.77
N ALA A 28 1.45 0.58 -15.21
CA ALA A 28 0.90 1.76 -14.57
C ALA A 28 0.66 1.45 -13.09
N GLU A 29 1.24 2.26 -12.19
CA GLU A 29 1.00 2.12 -10.76
C GLU A 29 -0.50 2.24 -10.48
N PRO A 30 -1.06 1.40 -9.60
CA PRO A 30 -2.47 1.50 -9.28
C PRO A 30 -2.75 2.83 -8.56
N PRO A 31 -3.94 3.43 -8.75
CA PRO A 31 -4.28 4.70 -8.11
C PRO A 31 -4.29 4.56 -6.59
N PRO A 32 -4.13 5.66 -5.84
CA PRO A 32 -4.22 5.61 -4.39
C PRO A 32 -5.61 5.10 -3.96
N PRO A 33 -5.76 4.53 -2.76
CA PRO A 33 -7.06 4.11 -2.27
C PRO A 33 -8.00 5.31 -2.15
N GLY A 34 -9.28 5.09 -2.51
CA GLY A 34 -10.33 6.07 -2.25
C GLY A 34 -10.61 6.17 -0.75
N ARG A 35 -11.26 7.26 -0.34
CA ARG A 35 -11.61 7.48 1.07
C ARG A 35 -12.39 6.31 1.67
N ALA A 36 -13.40 5.81 0.96
CA ALA A 36 -14.23 4.69 1.46
C ALA A 36 -13.43 3.40 1.67
N GLU A 37 -12.46 3.11 0.79
CA GLU A 37 -11.59 1.93 0.93
C GLU A 37 -10.65 2.09 2.12
N ALA A 38 -10.08 3.30 2.31
CA ALA A 38 -9.24 3.59 3.45
C ALA A 38 -10.01 3.52 4.78
N GLU A 39 -11.25 4.01 4.81
CA GLU A 39 -12.12 3.91 5.99
C GLU A 39 -12.51 2.45 6.28
N ALA A 40 -12.72 1.61 5.27
CA ALA A 40 -12.98 0.18 5.48
C ALA A 40 -11.78 -0.55 6.11
N VAL A 41 -10.55 -0.18 5.73
CA VAL A 41 -9.34 -0.70 6.38
C VAL A 41 -9.25 -0.23 7.84
N LEU A 42 -9.59 1.03 8.11
CA LEU A 42 -9.68 1.54 9.48
C LEU A 42 -10.70 0.75 10.31
N ASP A 43 -11.89 0.47 9.76
CA ASP A 43 -12.95 -0.28 10.45
C ASP A 43 -12.49 -1.68 10.85
N GLU A 44 -11.80 -2.38 9.95
CA GLU A 44 -11.25 -3.70 10.22
C GLU A 44 -10.18 -3.65 11.32
N VAL A 45 -9.30 -2.66 11.27
CA VAL A 45 -8.29 -2.44 12.31
C VAL A 45 -8.94 -2.15 13.67
N VAL A 46 -9.98 -1.31 13.72
CA VAL A 46 -10.74 -1.02 14.94
C VAL A 46 -11.37 -2.30 15.49
N ARG A 47 -11.94 -3.13 14.63
CA ARG A 47 -12.52 -4.43 15.02
C ARG A 47 -11.46 -5.36 15.61
N LEU A 48 -10.31 -5.51 14.95
CA LEU A 48 -9.20 -6.35 15.45
C LEU A 48 -8.64 -5.85 16.78
N ALA A 49 -8.44 -4.53 16.90
CA ALA A 49 -7.92 -3.89 18.10
C ALA A 49 -8.90 -4.03 19.29
N GLY A 50 -10.22 -3.88 19.05
CA GLY A 50 -11.26 -4.02 20.07
C GLY A 50 -11.38 -5.44 20.65
N HIS A 51 -10.96 -6.47 19.91
CA HIS A 51 -10.89 -7.84 20.40
C HIS A 51 -9.54 -8.20 21.06
N GLY A 52 -8.60 -7.25 21.14
CA GLY A 52 -7.26 -7.48 21.68
C GLY A 52 -6.36 -8.33 20.78
N ASP A 53 -6.74 -8.56 19.51
CA ASP A 53 -6.00 -9.40 18.57
C ASP A 53 -4.89 -8.59 17.86
N LEU A 54 -3.98 -8.03 18.65
CA LEU A 54 -2.90 -7.15 18.17
C LEU A 54 -1.83 -7.91 17.38
N THR A 55 -1.64 -9.20 17.69
CA THR A 55 -0.75 -10.07 16.91
C THR A 55 -1.27 -10.22 15.49
N ARG A 56 -2.55 -10.57 15.32
CA ARG A 56 -3.17 -10.68 14.00
C ARG A 56 -3.16 -9.36 13.26
N LEU A 57 -3.48 -8.26 13.95
CA LEU A 57 -3.40 -6.90 13.38
C LEU A 57 -2.06 -6.65 12.69
N CYS A 58 -0.94 -7.01 13.33
CA CYS A 58 0.39 -6.79 12.76
C CYS A 58 0.83 -7.84 11.74
N GLU A 59 0.10 -8.94 11.57
CA GLU A 59 0.48 -10.04 10.66
C GLU A 59 -0.38 -10.11 9.39
N SER A 60 -1.66 -9.71 9.43
CA SER A 60 -2.57 -9.87 8.30
C SER A 60 -2.75 -8.62 7.43
N ASP A 61 -2.78 -7.42 8.02
CA ASP A 61 -3.39 -6.25 7.37
C ASP A 61 -2.47 -5.01 7.28
N VAL A 62 -1.16 -5.23 7.37
CA VAL A 62 -0.18 -4.15 7.44
C VAL A 62 0.93 -4.27 6.40
N VAL A 63 1.37 -3.13 5.89
CA VAL A 63 2.48 -3.07 4.93
C VAL A 63 3.81 -3.38 5.62
N PHE A 64 3.98 -2.92 6.87
CA PHE A 64 5.22 -3.06 7.63
C PHE A 64 4.97 -3.72 9.00
N PRO A 65 4.97 -5.06 9.09
CA PRO A 65 4.75 -5.79 10.35
C PRO A 65 5.67 -5.37 11.50
N GLY A 66 6.95 -5.11 11.21
CA GLY A 66 7.93 -4.65 12.20
C GLY A 66 7.57 -3.29 12.81
N THR A 67 7.18 -2.33 11.97
CA THR A 67 6.71 -1.01 12.41
C THR A 67 5.43 -1.12 13.24
N CYS A 68 4.49 -1.99 12.83
CA CYS A 68 3.28 -2.25 13.61
C CYS A 68 3.60 -2.74 15.02
N ARG A 69 4.47 -3.76 15.14
CA ARG A 69 4.88 -4.31 16.45
C ARG A 69 5.54 -3.24 17.32
N TRP A 70 6.46 -2.46 16.75
CA TRP A 70 7.11 -1.35 17.46
C TRP A 70 6.10 -0.32 17.98
N LEU A 71 5.07 0.03 17.20
CA LEU A 71 4.01 0.93 17.64
C LEU A 71 3.10 0.33 18.71
N VAL A 72 2.80 -0.98 18.62
CA VAL A 72 2.03 -1.70 19.64
C VAL A 72 2.80 -1.71 20.96
N ASP A 73 4.09 -2.05 20.93
CA ASP A 73 4.94 -2.09 22.11
C ASP A 73 5.07 -0.69 22.73
N GLY A 74 5.30 0.35 21.92
CA GLY A 74 5.35 1.73 22.40
C GLY A 74 4.03 2.22 23.02
N ALA A 75 2.89 1.87 22.43
CA ALA A 75 1.58 2.18 23.02
C ALA A 75 1.38 1.43 24.34
N ARG A 76 1.79 0.16 24.42
CA ARG A 76 1.71 -0.65 25.63
C ARG A 76 2.56 -0.09 26.76
N ASP A 77 3.81 0.29 26.47
CA ASP A 77 4.73 0.87 27.45
C ASP A 77 4.22 2.21 27.99
N ALA A 78 3.51 2.99 27.15
CA ALA A 78 2.85 4.22 27.55
C ALA A 78 1.52 4.02 28.30
N GLY A 79 1.07 2.77 28.48
CA GLY A 79 -0.23 2.45 29.07
C GLY A 79 -1.42 2.83 28.18
N TRP A 80 -1.19 3.02 26.89
CA TRP A 80 -2.22 3.41 25.92
C TRP A 80 -2.90 2.19 25.32
N ALA A 81 -4.23 2.24 25.31
CA ALA A 81 -5.08 1.24 24.69
C ALA A 81 -6.15 1.93 23.80
N PRO A 82 -6.63 1.25 22.74
CA PRO A 82 -7.73 1.77 21.94
C PRO A 82 -8.97 2.01 22.81
N GLY A 83 -9.69 3.10 22.58
CA GLY A 83 -11.00 3.32 23.20
C GLY A 83 -12.08 2.39 22.64
N ALA A 84 -13.25 2.40 23.27
CA ALA A 84 -14.41 1.61 22.82
C ALA A 84 -15.01 2.14 21.50
N ASP A 85 -14.86 3.44 21.25
CA ASP A 85 -15.43 4.10 20.08
C ASP A 85 -14.45 4.12 18.91
N ARG A 86 -15.01 3.98 17.70
CA ARG A 86 -14.29 4.22 16.45
C ARG A 86 -13.82 5.69 16.40
N PRO A 87 -12.56 5.98 16.00
CA PRO A 87 -12.13 7.35 15.81
C PRO A 87 -12.88 8.04 14.65
N GLU A 88 -13.05 9.35 14.78
CA GLU A 88 -13.60 10.23 13.75
C GLU A 88 -12.53 10.52 12.68
N VAL A 89 -12.91 10.41 11.40
CA VAL A 89 -12.07 10.82 10.27
C VAL A 89 -12.32 12.29 9.94
N VAL A 90 -11.48 13.16 10.49
CA VAL A 90 -11.63 14.62 10.40
C VAL A 90 -11.05 15.21 9.10
N GLY A 91 -10.30 14.43 8.33
CA GLY A 91 -9.72 14.89 7.06
C GLY A 91 -8.94 13.80 6.35
N THR A 92 -8.48 14.11 5.14
CA THR A 92 -7.64 13.21 4.33
C THR A 92 -6.55 13.98 3.60
N THR A 93 -5.36 13.39 3.48
CA THR A 93 -4.26 13.91 2.67
C THR A 93 -3.76 12.84 1.71
N LEU A 94 -3.55 13.20 0.44
CA LEU A 94 -2.88 12.32 -0.51
C LEU A 94 -1.37 12.46 -0.35
N ALA A 95 -0.70 11.46 0.21
CA ALA A 95 0.73 11.50 0.51
C ALA A 95 1.60 11.04 -0.66
N SER A 96 1.07 10.16 -1.52
CA SER A 96 1.79 9.67 -2.68
C SER A 96 0.79 9.22 -3.76
N ARG A 97 1.28 8.71 -4.89
CA ARG A 97 0.43 8.08 -5.91
C ARG A 97 -0.25 6.80 -5.45
N ARG A 98 0.15 6.25 -4.29
CA ARG A 98 -0.34 4.97 -3.77
C ARG A 98 -0.92 5.07 -2.36
N THR A 99 -0.70 6.19 -1.67
CA THR A 99 -0.98 6.32 -0.24
C THR A 99 -1.96 7.46 0.06
N LEU A 100 -3.05 7.14 0.75
CA LEU A 100 -3.98 8.10 1.35
C LEU A 100 -3.81 8.10 2.88
N ILE A 101 -3.69 9.28 3.49
CA ILE A 101 -3.68 9.45 4.94
C ILE A 101 -5.07 9.86 5.40
N LEU A 102 -5.62 9.14 6.38
CA LEU A 102 -6.77 9.56 7.16
C LEU A 102 -6.28 10.30 8.41
N HIS A 103 -6.78 11.53 8.63
CA HIS A 103 -6.53 12.27 9.86
C HIS A 103 -7.62 11.92 10.86
N LEU A 104 -7.21 11.43 12.02
CA LEU A 104 -8.11 10.88 13.02
C LEU A 104 -8.16 11.74 14.28
N ARG A 105 -9.33 11.73 14.91
CA ARG A 105 -9.55 12.21 16.27
C ARG A 105 -10.31 11.14 17.06
N GLY A 106 -9.92 10.87 18.30
CA GLY A 106 -10.62 9.91 19.14
C GLY A 106 -10.21 9.97 20.60
N THR A 107 -10.64 8.96 21.33
CA THR A 107 -10.39 8.81 22.77
C THR A 107 -9.80 7.43 23.04
N ARG A 108 -8.80 7.35 23.92
CA ARG A 108 -8.21 6.08 24.38
C ARG A 108 -9.05 5.46 25.50
N ALA A 109 -8.72 4.23 25.91
CA ALA A 109 -9.41 3.55 27.00
C ALA A 109 -9.35 4.30 28.35
N ASP A 110 -8.31 5.10 28.58
CA ASP A 110 -8.13 5.92 29.79
C ASP A 110 -8.92 7.25 29.74
N GLY A 111 -9.66 7.50 28.67
CA GLY A 111 -10.38 8.76 28.45
C GLY A 111 -9.54 9.90 27.87
N SER A 112 -8.24 9.69 27.65
CA SER A 112 -7.39 10.70 27.02
C SER A 112 -7.73 10.86 25.53
N ALA A 113 -7.80 12.11 25.08
CA ALA A 113 -7.99 12.41 23.66
C ALA A 113 -6.70 12.13 22.86
N PHE A 114 -6.86 11.79 21.58
CA PHE A 114 -5.76 11.70 20.64
C PHE A 114 -6.11 12.29 19.28
N THR A 115 -5.06 12.68 18.56
CA THR A 115 -5.10 12.84 17.09
C THR A 115 -3.99 11.99 16.50
N SER A 116 -4.23 11.41 15.33
CA SER A 116 -3.25 10.54 14.67
C SER A 116 -3.45 10.53 13.16
N ASP A 117 -2.43 10.08 12.45
CA ASP A 117 -2.46 9.84 11.02
C ASP A 117 -2.49 8.33 10.76
N PHE A 118 -3.52 7.89 10.05
CA PHE A 118 -3.70 6.51 9.62
C PHE A 118 -3.47 6.43 8.11
N ALA A 119 -2.26 6.06 7.74
CA ALA A 119 -1.86 5.96 6.35
C ALA A 119 -2.29 4.59 5.78
N VAL A 120 -2.89 4.63 4.60
CA VAL A 120 -3.39 3.48 3.86
C VAL A 120 -2.73 3.48 2.50
N ASP A 121 -2.09 2.36 2.17
CA ASP A 121 -1.36 2.18 0.93
C ASP A 121 -2.08 1.17 0.03
N ARG A 122 -2.02 1.40 -1.28
CA ARG A 122 -2.40 0.42 -2.28
C ARG A 122 -1.16 -0.25 -2.84
N ASP A 123 -1.16 -1.59 -2.81
CA ASP A 123 -0.18 -2.42 -3.50
C ASP A 123 -0.83 -3.44 -4.40
N ALA A 124 -0.54 -3.34 -5.71
CA ALA A 124 -1.12 -4.10 -6.82
C ALA A 124 -2.65 -4.27 -6.70
N ASP A 125 -3.10 -5.27 -5.93
CA ASP A 125 -4.50 -5.68 -5.80
C ASP A 125 -5.06 -5.49 -4.37
N ARG A 126 -4.30 -4.89 -3.45
CA ARG A 126 -4.67 -4.81 -2.02
C ARG A 126 -4.53 -3.41 -1.46
N VAL A 127 -5.40 -3.09 -0.53
CA VAL A 127 -5.40 -1.84 0.26
C VAL A 127 -5.11 -2.22 1.71
N ARG A 128 -4.09 -1.62 2.33
CA ARG A 128 -3.60 -2.00 3.66
C ARG A 128 -3.16 -0.80 4.48
N GLY A 129 -3.22 -0.91 5.81
CA GLY A 129 -2.72 0.12 6.71
C GLY A 129 -1.19 0.10 6.81
N THR A 130 -0.56 1.26 6.88
CA THR A 130 0.89 1.40 7.17
C THR A 130 1.12 1.85 8.62
N THR A 131 0.17 2.58 9.21
CA THR A 131 0.16 2.99 10.64
C THR A 131 -1.07 2.44 11.38
N PRO A 132 -1.20 1.10 11.52
CA PRO A 132 -2.40 0.43 12.04
C PRO A 132 -2.74 0.78 13.50
N VAL A 133 -1.76 1.21 14.30
CA VAL A 133 -1.95 1.55 15.71
C VAL A 133 -2.51 2.97 15.81
N TYR A 134 -3.76 3.18 15.43
CA TYR A 134 -4.36 4.52 15.34
C TYR A 134 -4.36 5.27 16.68
N TRP A 135 -4.39 4.57 17.82
CA TRP A 135 -4.36 5.18 19.16
C TRP A 135 -2.96 5.60 19.63
N SER A 136 -1.90 5.31 18.85
CA SER A 136 -0.51 5.67 19.19
C SER A 136 -0.23 7.17 19.09
N GLY A 137 -1.07 7.93 18.39
CA GLY A 137 -0.85 9.37 18.16
C GLY A 137 0.24 9.69 17.13
N VAL A 138 0.71 8.69 16.37
CA VAL A 138 1.67 8.89 15.27
C VAL A 138 1.14 9.94 14.30
N ARG A 139 2.04 10.83 13.87
CA ARG A 139 1.81 11.77 12.78
C ARG A 139 2.76 11.42 11.64
N VAL A 140 2.23 11.36 10.43
CA VAL A 140 3.02 11.06 9.23
C VAL A 140 3.43 12.40 8.61
N PRO A 141 4.73 12.66 8.38
CA PRO A 141 5.16 13.86 7.67
C PRO A 141 4.51 13.88 6.28
N GLY A 142 3.88 15.01 5.95
CA GLY A 142 3.37 15.29 4.60
C GLY A 142 4.44 15.77 3.65
#